data_AF-A0A7C2V4W0-F1
#
_entry.id   AF-A0A7C2V4W0-F1
#
_cell.length_a   1.000
_cell.length_b   1.000
_cell.length_c   1.000
_cell.angle_alpha   90.00
_cell.angle_beta   90.00
_cell.angle_gamma   90.00
#
_symmetry.space_group_name_H-M   'P 1'
#
loop_
_entity.id
_entity.type
_entity.pdbx_description
1 polymer ?
#
loop_
_entity_poly.entity_id
_entity_poly.type
_entity_poly.pdbx_seq_one_letter_code
_entity_poly.pdbx_strand_id
1 'polypeptide(L)'
;MGILRLYATLLARLAQSPDEAVERSLDELAGSYGDFAYIGSRKLLQSIVLHQAGKLQQRLQQVTQNYWQQALERVQPQLLQRLQRCKDGHSAEEVAAAWFGRRDWAKNSGVFPDFVLALDDVPTFGNGAILELKDSDGSSIASFNSTIPTRFKTLAEVKEVTGSRMVLEASWLRDFPYSLSEGYEGCPRHCFYLVRTHRRSYKQVRISLVEGSFFETLPKGELLRRVWEQILSESGVP
;
A
#
# COMPACT_ATOMS: atom_id res chain seq x y z
N MET A 1 -14.96 2.32 -3.73
CA MET A 1 -14.51 0.99 -4.14
C MET A 1 -13.06 1.15 -4.55
N GLY A 2 -12.16 1.36 -3.58
CA GLY A 2 -10.80 1.85 -3.85
C GLY A 2 -10.08 1.08 -4.94
N ILE A 3 -10.03 -0.25 -4.80
CA ILE A 3 -9.30 -1.11 -5.74
C ILE A 3 -9.93 -1.16 -7.15
N LEU A 4 -11.26 -1.16 -7.24
CA LEU A 4 -11.95 -1.17 -8.55
C LEU A 4 -11.80 0.17 -9.25
N ARG A 5 -11.83 1.29 -8.50
CA ARG A 5 -11.55 2.62 -9.07
C ARG A 5 -10.10 2.69 -9.55
N LEU A 6 -9.13 2.17 -8.79
CA LEU A 6 -7.75 2.08 -9.24
C LEU A 6 -7.64 1.33 -10.56
N TYR A 7 -8.24 0.13 -10.64
CA TYR A 7 -8.15 -0.69 -11.83
C TYR A 7 -8.90 -0.09 -13.02
N ALA A 8 -10.08 0.48 -12.80
CA ALA A 8 -10.85 1.18 -13.83
C ALA A 8 -10.10 2.42 -14.37
N THR A 9 -9.47 3.21 -13.49
CA THR A 9 -8.63 4.35 -13.89
C THR A 9 -7.44 3.88 -14.73
N LEU A 10 -6.78 2.79 -14.32
CA LEU A 10 -5.70 2.20 -15.10
C LEU A 10 -6.18 1.74 -16.48
N LEU A 11 -7.30 1.02 -16.56
CA LEU A 11 -7.87 0.55 -17.82
C LEU A 11 -8.26 1.72 -18.73
N ALA A 12 -8.91 2.76 -18.19
CA ALA A 12 -9.29 3.94 -18.95
C ALA A 12 -8.07 4.66 -19.53
N ARG A 13 -6.98 4.74 -18.76
CA ARG A 13 -5.71 5.31 -19.20
C ARG A 13 -5.05 4.48 -20.30
N LEU A 14 -4.96 3.16 -20.12
CA LEU A 14 -4.39 2.26 -21.13
C LEU A 14 -5.25 2.17 -22.39
N ALA A 15 -6.56 2.39 -22.30
CA ALA A 15 -7.42 2.48 -23.48
C ALA A 15 -7.12 3.73 -24.33
N GLN A 16 -6.67 4.82 -23.71
CA GLN A 16 -6.27 6.05 -24.40
C GLN A 16 -4.85 5.97 -24.95
N SER A 17 -3.94 5.34 -24.21
CA SER A 17 -2.53 5.20 -24.57
C SER A 17 -2.03 3.78 -24.30
N PRO A 18 -2.30 2.80 -25.18
CA PRO A 18 -1.96 1.39 -24.96
C PRO A 18 -0.46 1.12 -24.80
N ASP A 19 0.38 1.92 -25.48
CA ASP A 19 1.83 1.78 -25.45
C ASP A 19 2.42 2.00 -24.04
N GLU A 20 1.71 2.77 -23.19
CA GLU A 20 2.12 2.97 -21.79
C GLU A 20 2.17 1.66 -20.99
N ALA A 21 1.46 0.61 -21.42
CA ALA A 21 1.55 -0.72 -20.81
C ALA A 21 2.97 -1.29 -20.85
N VAL A 22 3.79 -0.88 -21.82
CA VAL A 22 5.18 -1.31 -22.02
C VAL A 22 6.16 -0.19 -21.66
N GLU A 23 5.86 1.06 -22.04
CA GLU A 23 6.77 2.20 -21.91
C GLU A 23 6.96 2.68 -20.47
N ARG A 24 5.94 2.51 -19.61
CA ARG A 24 5.99 2.96 -18.21
C ARG A 24 6.31 1.84 -17.24
N SER A 25 6.85 2.21 -16.08
CA SER A 25 6.95 1.27 -14.97
C SER A 25 5.56 0.93 -14.41
N LEU A 26 5.44 -0.23 -13.79
CA LEU A 26 4.18 -0.64 -13.15
C LEU A 26 3.83 0.29 -11.97
N ASP A 27 4.84 0.82 -11.28
CA ASP A 27 4.71 1.84 -10.24
C ASP A 27 4.05 3.12 -10.75
N GLU A 28 4.46 3.62 -11.92
CA GLU A 28 3.87 4.84 -12.51
C GLU A 28 2.43 4.60 -12.98
N LEU A 29 2.16 3.41 -13.51
CA LEU A 29 0.80 3.02 -13.92
C LEU A 29 -0.12 2.93 -12.70
N ALA A 30 0.29 2.22 -11.65
CA ALA A 30 -0.47 2.13 -10.41
C ALA A 30 -0.60 3.50 -9.71
N GLY A 31 0.51 4.23 -9.62
CA GLY A 31 0.61 5.55 -8.99
C GLY A 31 -0.23 6.64 -9.64
N SER A 32 -0.73 6.39 -10.86
CA SER A 32 -1.70 7.27 -11.51
C SER A 32 -3.07 7.30 -10.80
N TYR A 33 -3.36 6.29 -9.98
CA TYR A 33 -4.49 6.35 -9.07
C TYR A 33 -4.29 7.43 -8.01
N GLY A 34 -5.36 8.16 -7.70
CA GLY A 34 -5.24 9.46 -7.07
C GLY A 34 -5.41 9.48 -5.55
N ASP A 35 -5.48 8.34 -4.86
CA ASP A 35 -5.82 8.32 -3.43
C ASP A 35 -5.16 7.17 -2.63
N PHE A 36 -3.95 7.44 -2.15
CA PHE A 36 -3.13 6.48 -1.41
C PHE A 36 -2.88 6.90 0.03
N ALA A 37 -2.92 5.93 0.93
CA ALA A 37 -2.48 6.01 2.33
C ALA A 37 -0.99 5.75 2.51
N TYR A 38 -0.38 5.01 1.58
CA TYR A 38 1.05 4.76 1.57
C TYR A 38 1.53 4.50 0.14
N ILE A 39 2.76 4.93 -0.15
CA ILE A 39 3.47 4.72 -1.42
C ILE A 39 4.89 4.27 -1.08
N GLY A 40 5.32 3.13 -1.62
CA GLY A 40 6.64 2.54 -1.39
C GLY A 40 7.74 3.15 -2.27
N SER A 41 7.48 3.26 -3.58
CA SER A 41 8.42 3.76 -4.60
C SER A 41 8.51 5.29 -4.69
N ARG A 42 8.66 5.96 -3.53
CA ARG A 42 8.60 7.43 -3.41
C ARG A 42 9.64 8.19 -4.21
N LYS A 43 10.81 7.59 -4.47
CA LYS A 43 11.87 8.21 -5.29
C LYS A 43 11.43 8.34 -6.74
N LEU A 44 10.78 7.31 -7.25
CA LEU A 44 10.26 7.25 -8.61
C LEU A 44 8.99 8.09 -8.74
N LEU A 45 8.14 8.05 -7.72
CA LEU A 45 6.80 8.67 -7.72
C LEU A 45 6.75 10.01 -6.97
N GLN A 46 7.84 10.79 -6.97
CA GLN A 46 7.94 12.02 -6.17
C GLN A 46 6.81 13.01 -6.43
N SER A 47 6.49 13.28 -7.70
CA SER A 47 5.41 14.19 -8.07
C SER A 47 4.05 13.73 -7.56
N ILE A 48 3.77 12.42 -7.65
CA ILE A 48 2.56 11.81 -7.12
C ILE A 48 2.53 11.92 -5.59
N VAL A 49 3.64 11.63 -4.91
CA VAL A 49 3.75 11.74 -3.45
C VAL A 49 3.47 13.17 -2.98
N LEU A 50 4.07 14.17 -3.62
CA LEU A 50 3.87 15.58 -3.29
C LEU A 50 2.42 16.02 -3.54
N HIS A 51 1.81 15.55 -4.63
CA HIS A 51 0.39 15.78 -4.90
C HIS A 51 -0.51 15.17 -3.81
N GLN A 52 -0.23 13.93 -3.38
CA GLN A 52 -0.95 13.28 -2.28
C GLN A 52 -0.75 13.98 -0.95
N ALA A 53 0.46 14.50 -0.68
CA ALA A 53 0.76 15.29 0.50
C ALA A 53 -0.09 16.58 0.53
N GLY A 54 -0.20 17.29 -0.60
CA GLY A 54 -1.10 18.45 -0.71
C GLY A 54 -2.57 18.08 -0.44
N LYS A 55 -3.06 16.98 -1.01
CA LYS A 55 -4.42 16.47 -0.70
C LYS A 55 -4.60 16.10 0.76
N LEU A 56 -3.59 15.51 1.40
CA LEU A 56 -3.61 15.19 2.83
C LEU A 56 -3.77 16.46 3.65
N GLN A 57 -2.94 17.47 3.40
CA GLN A 57 -3.01 18.74 4.09
C GLN A 57 -4.41 19.38 3.97
N GLN A 58 -4.92 19.49 2.75
CA GLN A 58 -6.25 20.07 2.48
C GLN A 58 -7.34 19.34 3.27
N ARG A 59 -7.30 18.00 3.31
CA ARG A 59 -8.26 17.22 4.10
C ARG A 59 -8.12 17.47 5.59
N LEU A 60 -6.89 17.50 6.13
CA LEU A 60 -6.66 17.74 7.56
C LEU A 60 -7.13 19.12 8.03
N GLN A 61 -7.03 20.13 7.16
CA GLN A 61 -7.55 21.48 7.42
C GLN A 61 -9.08 21.50 7.51
N GLN A 62 -9.76 20.56 6.86
CA GLN A 62 -11.23 20.42 6.88
C GLN A 62 -11.73 19.53 8.03
N VAL A 63 -10.86 18.82 8.74
CA VAL A 63 -11.28 17.96 9.86
C VAL A 63 -11.77 18.79 11.04
N THR A 64 -12.97 18.49 11.52
CA THR A 64 -13.62 19.15 12.66
C THR A 64 -12.78 19.12 13.94
N GLN A 65 -12.81 20.21 14.71
CA GLN A 65 -12.03 20.38 15.95
C GLN A 65 -12.25 19.25 16.98
N ASN A 66 -13.42 18.62 17.04
CA ASN A 66 -13.69 17.50 17.95
C ASN A 66 -12.72 16.33 17.74
N TYR A 67 -12.43 15.96 16.49
CA TYR A 67 -11.46 14.88 16.23
C TYR A 67 -10.04 15.27 16.63
N TRP A 68 -9.67 16.54 16.54
CA TRP A 68 -8.38 17.04 17.03
C TRP A 68 -8.27 16.95 18.55
N GLN A 69 -9.35 17.22 19.29
CA GLN A 69 -9.39 17.04 20.75
C GLN A 69 -9.27 15.56 21.14
N GLN A 70 -9.98 14.68 20.46
CA GLN A 70 -9.85 13.23 20.69
C GLN A 70 -8.43 12.72 20.40
N ALA A 71 -7.78 13.26 19.37
CA ALA A 71 -6.41 12.90 19.04
C ALA A 71 -5.42 13.32 20.15
N LEU A 72 -5.62 14.48 20.78
CA LEU A 72 -4.78 14.98 21.89
C LEU A 72 -4.79 14.02 23.09
N GLU A 73 -5.91 13.37 23.37
CA GLU A 73 -6.08 12.47 24.52
C GLU A 73 -5.59 11.05 24.24
N ARG A 74 -5.69 10.58 22.98
CA ARG A 74 -5.57 9.14 22.64
C ARG A 74 -4.33 8.79 21.83
N VAL A 75 -3.68 9.75 21.20
CA VAL A 75 -2.60 9.50 20.23
C VAL A 75 -1.24 9.77 20.85
N GLN A 76 -0.25 8.94 20.50
CA GLN A 76 1.14 9.12 20.92
C GLN A 76 1.64 10.53 20.54
N PRO A 77 2.34 11.26 21.44
CA PRO A 77 2.71 12.66 21.21
C PRO A 77 3.50 12.89 19.92
N GLN A 78 4.39 11.96 19.55
CA GLN A 78 5.19 12.05 18.32
C GLN A 78 4.33 11.94 17.06
N LEU A 79 3.34 11.06 17.06
CA LEU A 79 2.43 10.88 15.92
C LEU A 79 1.47 12.07 15.80
N LEU A 80 1.02 12.60 16.94
CA LEU A 80 0.21 13.82 16.98
C LEU A 80 0.97 15.03 16.44
N GLN A 81 2.23 15.21 16.83
CA GLN A 81 3.08 16.29 16.29
C GLN A 81 3.23 16.17 14.78
N ARG A 82 3.38 14.96 14.25
CA ARG A 82 3.43 14.72 12.80
C ARG A 82 2.10 15.04 12.13
N LEU A 83 0.98 14.67 12.74
CA LEU A 83 -0.35 15.00 12.23
C LEU A 83 -0.56 16.51 12.14
N GLN A 84 -0.17 17.27 13.17
CA GLN A 84 -0.20 18.73 13.16
C GLN A 84 0.68 19.31 12.04
N ARG A 85 1.91 18.82 11.88
CA ARG A 85 2.79 19.24 10.77
C ARG A 85 2.23 18.92 9.40
N CYS A 86 1.48 17.83 9.24
CA CYS A 86 0.80 17.54 7.98
C CYS A 86 -0.31 18.56 7.67
N LYS A 87 -0.96 19.12 8.70
CA LYS A 87 -2.00 20.16 8.57
C LYS A 87 -1.40 21.55 8.31
N ASP A 88 -0.36 21.89 9.06
CA ASP A 88 0.17 23.26 9.16
C ASP A 88 1.44 23.48 8.33
N GLY A 89 1.89 22.47 7.56
CA GLY A 89 3.11 22.55 6.74
C GLY A 89 3.05 23.65 5.67
N HIS A 90 4.19 24.27 5.39
CA HIS A 90 4.28 25.41 4.46
C HIS A 90 4.59 24.99 3.01
N SER A 91 5.02 23.74 2.80
CA SER A 91 5.25 23.18 1.47
C SER A 91 4.83 21.70 1.40
N ALA A 92 4.61 21.21 0.17
CA ALA A 92 4.27 19.80 -0.05
C ALA A 92 5.38 18.85 0.42
N GLU A 93 6.64 19.27 0.36
CA GLU A 93 7.80 18.53 0.86
C GLU A 93 7.80 18.45 2.39
N GLU A 94 7.42 19.53 3.08
CA GLU A 94 7.29 19.53 4.54
C GLU A 94 6.17 18.57 4.97
N VAL A 95 5.03 18.63 4.29
CA VAL A 95 3.91 17.73 4.55
C VAL A 95 4.29 16.28 4.24
N ALA A 96 4.99 16.01 3.13
CA ALA A 96 5.48 14.67 2.80
C ALA A 96 6.48 14.14 3.84
N ALA A 97 7.40 15.00 4.31
CA ALA A 97 8.35 14.64 5.36
C ALA A 97 7.65 14.29 6.69
N ALA A 98 6.63 15.06 7.07
CA ALA A 98 5.81 14.78 8.25
C ALA A 98 4.99 13.49 8.09
N TRP A 99 4.39 13.30 6.90
CA TRP A 99 3.59 12.12 6.57
C TRP A 99 4.39 10.83 6.69
N PHE A 100 5.59 10.78 6.10
CA PHE A 100 6.46 9.60 6.17
C PHE A 100 7.40 9.55 7.37
N GLY A 101 7.39 10.59 8.23
CA GLY A 101 8.16 10.65 9.47
C GLY A 101 9.67 10.81 9.30
N ARG A 102 10.13 11.27 8.13
CA ARG A 102 11.56 11.40 7.81
C ARG A 102 11.81 12.51 6.79
N ARG A 103 12.95 13.20 6.91
CA ARG A 103 13.33 14.28 5.98
C ARG A 103 13.64 13.78 4.57
N ASP A 104 14.26 12.60 4.47
CA ASP A 104 14.53 11.90 3.22
C ASP A 104 13.35 11.03 2.79
N TRP A 105 12.14 11.61 2.80
CA TRP A 105 10.88 10.93 2.47
C TRP A 105 10.89 10.32 1.06
N ALA A 106 11.66 10.90 0.12
CA ALA A 106 11.77 10.40 -1.24
C ALA A 106 12.61 9.12 -1.37
N LYS A 107 13.06 8.48 -0.28
CA LYS A 107 13.70 7.16 -0.38
C LYS A 107 12.66 6.07 -0.63
N ASN A 108 12.94 5.19 -1.57
CA ASN A 108 12.15 3.97 -1.76
C ASN A 108 12.21 3.13 -0.49
N SER A 109 11.08 2.56 -0.09
CA SER A 109 11.01 1.70 1.09
C SER A 109 11.74 0.37 0.85
N GLY A 110 11.66 -0.17 -0.38
CA GLY A 110 12.15 -1.51 -0.71
C GLY A 110 11.47 -2.62 0.08
N VAL A 111 10.39 -2.30 0.79
CA VAL A 111 9.64 -3.20 1.67
C VAL A 111 8.17 -3.16 1.31
N PHE A 112 7.53 -4.32 1.49
CA PHE A 112 6.10 -4.54 1.30
C PHE A 112 5.25 -3.58 2.15
N PRO A 113 4.08 -3.13 1.66
CA PRO A 113 3.60 -3.25 0.28
C PRO A 113 4.13 -2.12 -0.61
N ASP A 114 3.84 -2.15 -1.90
CA ASP A 114 4.09 -1.02 -2.78
C ASP A 114 3.10 0.13 -2.55
N PHE A 115 1.82 -0.17 -2.30
CA PHE A 115 0.81 0.83 -1.96
C PHE A 115 -0.17 0.37 -0.89
N VAL A 116 -0.74 1.33 -0.17
CA VAL A 116 -1.98 1.15 0.60
C VAL A 116 -2.97 2.17 0.07
N LEU A 117 -4.17 1.75 -0.32
CA LEU A 117 -5.24 2.66 -0.74
C LEU A 117 -5.77 3.40 0.49
N ALA A 118 -6.11 4.68 0.34
CA ALA A 118 -6.71 5.42 1.44
C ALA A 118 -8.09 4.85 1.80
N LEU A 119 -8.49 5.05 3.06
CA LEU A 119 -9.90 4.95 3.42
C LEU A 119 -10.64 6.18 2.88
N ASP A 120 -11.83 5.94 2.32
CA ASP A 120 -12.78 7.00 2.02
C ASP A 120 -13.97 6.95 3.00
N ASP A 121 -14.83 7.96 2.93
CA ASP A 121 -16.04 8.14 3.74
C ASP A 121 -17.18 7.18 3.40
N VAL A 122 -17.00 6.31 2.41
CA VAL A 122 -18.03 5.41 1.90
C VAL A 122 -17.61 3.95 2.16
N PRO A 123 -18.45 3.12 2.78
CA PRO A 123 -18.16 1.70 2.97
C PRO A 123 -18.18 1.00 1.61
N THR A 124 -17.03 0.97 0.95
CA THR A 124 -16.91 0.45 -0.40
C THR A 124 -15.78 -0.55 -0.50
N PHE A 125 -16.02 -1.59 -1.30
CA PHE A 125 -15.10 -2.70 -1.46
C PHE A 125 -13.69 -2.25 -1.87
N GLY A 126 -12.67 -2.73 -1.15
CA GLY A 126 -11.27 -2.47 -1.45
C GLY A 126 -10.76 -1.07 -1.08
N ASN A 127 -11.47 -0.32 -0.23
CA ASN A 127 -10.85 0.81 0.47
C ASN A 127 -9.85 0.29 1.50
N GLY A 128 -8.77 1.04 1.75
CA GLY A 128 -7.73 0.57 2.67
C GLY A 128 -6.93 -0.62 2.14
N ALA A 129 -7.20 -1.10 0.92
CA ALA A 129 -6.60 -2.30 0.38
C ALA A 129 -5.07 -2.14 0.24
N ILE A 130 -4.38 -3.25 0.45
CA ILE A 130 -2.95 -3.36 0.28
C ILE A 130 -2.69 -3.82 -1.15
N LEU A 131 -1.81 -3.12 -1.88
CA LEU A 131 -1.47 -3.44 -3.25
C LEU A 131 0.02 -3.71 -3.37
N GLU A 132 0.34 -4.87 -3.92
CA GLU A 132 1.70 -5.27 -4.28
C GLU A 132 1.83 -5.34 -5.81
N LEU A 133 2.96 -4.90 -6.33
CA LEU A 133 3.28 -4.94 -7.75
C LEU A 133 4.15 -6.15 -8.07
N LYS A 134 3.84 -6.79 -9.19
CA LYS A 134 4.66 -7.86 -9.78
C LYS A 134 4.84 -7.61 -11.26
N ASP A 135 6.09 -7.49 -11.68
CA ASP A 135 6.44 -7.19 -13.06
C ASP A 135 7.38 -8.28 -13.58
N SER A 136 7.08 -8.84 -14.76
CA SER A 136 7.82 -9.96 -15.34
C SER A 136 8.08 -9.76 -16.84
N ASP A 137 9.28 -10.16 -17.28
CA ASP A 137 9.64 -10.24 -18.69
C ASP A 137 8.97 -11.44 -19.39
N GLY A 138 8.59 -12.48 -18.65
CA GLY A 138 7.97 -13.70 -19.17
C GLY A 138 6.50 -13.87 -18.79
N SER A 139 5.98 -15.07 -19.03
CA SER A 139 4.63 -15.49 -18.63
C SER A 139 4.55 -15.95 -17.17
N SER A 140 5.69 -16.28 -16.55
CA SER A 140 5.78 -16.68 -15.15
C SER A 140 6.06 -15.49 -14.24
N ILE A 141 5.51 -15.54 -13.02
CA ILE A 141 5.79 -14.59 -11.95
C ILE A 141 6.76 -15.29 -11.00
N ALA A 142 8.03 -14.88 -11.01
CA ALA A 142 9.02 -15.43 -10.10
C ALA A 142 8.89 -14.73 -8.73
N SER A 143 8.26 -15.47 -7.81
CA SER A 143 8.32 -15.36 -6.35
C SER A 143 7.74 -14.12 -5.62
N PHE A 144 6.98 -14.42 -4.57
CA PHE A 144 6.50 -13.48 -3.57
C PHE A 144 7.56 -13.35 -2.46
N ASN A 145 8.65 -12.65 -2.75
CA ASN A 145 9.83 -12.63 -1.90
C ASN A 145 9.66 -11.91 -0.54
N SER A 146 8.58 -11.15 -0.37
CA SER A 146 8.46 -10.22 0.77
C SER A 146 7.47 -10.66 1.83
N THR A 147 6.39 -11.35 1.46
CA THR A 147 5.41 -11.92 2.40
C THR A 147 4.70 -13.12 1.76
N ILE A 148 4.24 -14.08 2.58
CA ILE A 148 3.33 -15.14 2.10
C ILE A 148 2.06 -14.46 1.57
N PRO A 149 1.65 -14.74 0.32
CA PRO A 149 0.41 -14.22 -0.21
C PRO A 149 -0.78 -14.70 0.62
N THR A 150 -1.57 -13.73 1.07
CA THR A 150 -2.81 -14.01 1.80
C THR A 150 -3.91 -13.09 1.30
N ARG A 151 -5.16 -13.50 1.44
CA ARG A 151 -6.34 -12.69 1.09
C ARG A 151 -6.38 -11.40 1.89
N PHE A 152 -6.05 -11.49 3.17
CA PHE A 152 -6.09 -10.40 4.12
C PHE A 152 -4.74 -10.23 4.83
N LYS A 153 -4.42 -8.98 5.17
CA LYS A 153 -3.39 -8.61 6.13
C LYS A 153 -3.84 -7.39 6.92
N THR A 154 -3.40 -7.28 8.16
CA THR A 154 -3.56 -6.09 8.99
C THR A 154 -2.32 -5.21 8.90
N LEU A 155 -2.43 -3.93 9.27
CA LEU A 155 -1.25 -3.06 9.34
C LEU A 155 -0.30 -3.49 10.48
N ALA A 156 -0.83 -4.14 11.53
CA ALA A 156 -0.05 -4.77 12.59
C ALA A 156 0.88 -5.85 12.03
N GLU A 157 0.34 -6.77 11.24
CA GLU A 157 1.12 -7.84 10.59
C GLU A 157 2.14 -7.27 9.60
N VAL A 158 1.78 -6.21 8.85
CA VAL A 158 2.74 -5.54 7.96
C VAL A 158 3.91 -4.94 8.76
N LYS A 159 3.62 -4.28 9.88
CA LYS A 159 4.65 -3.76 10.79
C LYS A 159 5.56 -4.88 11.31
N GLU A 160 4.99 -6.02 11.70
CA GLU A 160 5.74 -7.18 12.19
C GLU A 160 6.66 -7.76 11.11
N VAL A 161 6.15 -7.98 9.90
CA VAL A 161 6.93 -8.60 8.82
C VAL A 161 8.01 -7.66 8.27
N THR A 162 7.72 -6.35 8.18
CA THR A 162 8.67 -5.37 7.65
C THR A 162 9.65 -4.84 8.71
N GLY A 163 9.37 -5.06 9.99
CA GLY A 163 10.09 -4.43 11.11
C GLY A 163 9.97 -2.90 11.15
N SER A 164 9.01 -2.31 10.42
CA SER A 164 8.89 -0.86 10.25
C SER A 164 7.48 -0.36 10.53
N ARG A 165 7.38 0.74 11.28
CA ARG A 165 6.12 1.45 11.56
C ARG A 165 5.68 2.37 10.42
N MET A 166 6.50 2.51 9.36
CA MET A 166 6.29 3.50 8.32
C MET A 166 4.95 3.32 7.58
N VAL A 167 4.60 2.10 7.17
CA VAL A 167 3.35 1.83 6.45
C VAL A 167 2.15 2.12 7.36
N LEU A 168 2.21 1.64 8.61
CA LEU A 168 1.18 1.87 9.62
C LEU A 168 0.97 3.37 9.87
N GLU A 169 2.03 4.12 10.17
CA GLU A 169 1.93 5.52 10.56
C GLU A 169 1.58 6.43 9.37
N ALA A 170 2.12 6.16 8.18
CA ALA A 170 1.73 6.90 6.98
C ALA A 170 0.23 6.66 6.67
N SER A 171 -0.22 5.41 6.77
CA SER A 171 -1.64 5.10 6.57
C SER A 171 -2.51 5.73 7.65
N TRP A 172 -2.08 5.69 8.91
CA TRP A 172 -2.80 6.31 10.03
C TRP A 172 -2.96 7.82 9.85
N LEU A 173 -1.89 8.51 9.45
CA LEU A 173 -1.91 9.95 9.19
C LEU A 173 -2.78 10.29 7.99
N ARG A 174 -2.72 9.48 6.91
CA ARG A 174 -3.63 9.63 5.78
C ARG A 174 -5.05 9.49 6.30
N ASP A 175 -5.42 8.35 6.85
CA ASP A 175 -6.80 7.98 7.11
C ASP A 175 -7.45 8.73 8.30
N PHE A 176 -6.76 9.69 8.92
CA PHE A 176 -7.36 10.55 9.94
C PHE A 176 -8.59 11.33 9.38
N PRO A 177 -9.74 11.35 10.09
CA PRO A 177 -9.94 10.90 11.48
C PRO A 177 -10.37 9.44 11.64
N TYR A 178 -10.62 8.69 10.58
CA TYR A 178 -11.03 7.27 10.67
C TYR A 178 -10.02 6.41 11.42
N SER A 179 -8.74 6.78 11.35
CA SER A 179 -7.67 6.11 12.08
C SER A 179 -7.74 6.23 13.61
N LEU A 180 -8.65 7.04 14.16
CA LEU A 180 -8.96 7.08 15.59
C LEU A 180 -9.84 5.91 16.07
N SER A 181 -10.46 5.16 15.15
CA SER A 181 -11.30 4.02 15.52
C SER A 181 -10.49 2.95 16.25
N GLU A 182 -11.07 2.35 17.29
CA GLU A 182 -10.46 1.20 17.95
C GLU A 182 -10.22 0.06 16.95
N GLY A 183 -9.07 -0.59 17.04
CA GLY A 183 -8.71 -1.70 16.15
C GLY A 183 -8.27 -1.29 14.74
N TYR A 184 -8.06 0.00 14.43
CA TYR A 184 -7.60 0.45 13.11
C TYR A 184 -6.37 -0.32 12.59
N GLU A 185 -5.37 -0.52 13.45
CA GLU A 185 -4.14 -1.25 13.11
C GLU A 185 -4.40 -2.74 12.85
N GLY A 186 -5.35 -3.34 13.58
CA GLY A 186 -5.73 -4.75 13.50
C GLY A 186 -6.87 -5.05 12.52
N CYS A 187 -7.40 -4.05 11.82
CA CYS A 187 -8.47 -4.23 10.85
C CYS A 187 -7.95 -4.99 9.62
N PRO A 188 -8.57 -6.12 9.23
CA PRO A 188 -8.18 -6.87 8.03
C PRO A 188 -8.37 -6.05 6.76
N ARG A 189 -7.31 -5.93 5.95
CA ARG A 189 -7.32 -5.26 4.65
C ARG A 189 -7.11 -6.29 3.54
N HIS A 190 -7.92 -6.21 2.49
CA HIS A 190 -7.72 -7.07 1.31
C HIS A 190 -6.35 -6.79 0.71
N CYS A 191 -5.63 -7.85 0.37
CA CYS A 191 -4.37 -7.79 -0.35
C CYS A 191 -4.62 -8.11 -1.82
N PHE A 192 -4.14 -7.24 -2.70
CA PHE A 192 -4.20 -7.40 -4.14
C PHE A 192 -2.81 -7.35 -4.73
N TYR A 193 -2.67 -8.03 -5.87
CA TYR A 193 -1.48 -8.04 -6.69
C TYR A 193 -1.82 -7.46 -8.04
N LEU A 194 -1.16 -6.36 -8.42
CA LEU A 194 -1.17 -5.89 -9.80
C LEU A 194 0.00 -6.56 -10.50
N VAL A 195 -0.33 -7.46 -11.41
CA VAL A 195 0.63 -8.31 -12.11
C VAL A 195 0.74 -7.85 -13.55
N ARG A 196 1.95 -7.55 -14.01
CA ARG A 196 2.27 -7.37 -15.42
C ARG A 196 3.17 -8.50 -15.92
N THR A 197 2.72 -9.23 -16.95
CA THR A 197 3.51 -10.24 -17.65
C THR A 197 3.94 -9.73 -19.03
N HIS A 198 5.02 -10.28 -19.56
CA HIS A 198 5.58 -9.88 -20.87
C HIS A 198 5.82 -8.36 -20.98
N ARG A 199 6.36 -7.74 -19.93
CA ARG A 199 6.43 -6.27 -19.78
C ARG A 199 7.11 -5.52 -20.93
N ARG A 200 7.96 -6.19 -21.71
CA ARG A 200 8.70 -5.63 -22.86
C ARG A 200 8.05 -5.91 -24.22
N SER A 201 6.89 -6.59 -24.25
CA SER A 201 6.25 -7.04 -25.49
C SER A 201 4.92 -6.34 -25.72
N TYR A 202 4.88 -5.41 -26.66
CA TYR A 202 3.65 -4.72 -27.09
C TYR A 202 2.53 -5.67 -27.53
N LYS A 203 2.87 -6.87 -28.02
CA LYS A 203 1.89 -7.86 -28.50
C LYS A 203 1.35 -8.78 -27.40
N GLN A 204 2.11 -8.99 -26.33
CA GLN A 204 1.82 -10.02 -25.32
C GLN A 204 1.66 -9.47 -23.91
N VAL A 205 1.91 -8.18 -23.70
CA VAL A 205 1.76 -7.54 -22.38
C VAL A 205 0.36 -7.77 -21.84
N ARG A 206 0.27 -8.19 -20.59
CA ARG A 206 -1.00 -8.34 -19.87
C ARG A 206 -0.85 -7.77 -18.49
N ILE A 207 -1.86 -7.01 -18.05
CA ILE A 207 -1.93 -6.46 -16.70
C ILE A 207 -3.19 -6.99 -16.02
N SER A 208 -3.00 -7.76 -14.96
CA SER A 208 -4.05 -8.43 -14.20
C SER A 208 -4.09 -7.92 -12.78
N LEU A 209 -5.29 -7.72 -12.25
CA LEU A 209 -5.51 -7.51 -10.82
C LEU A 209 -5.96 -8.83 -10.20
N VAL A 210 -5.23 -9.29 -9.18
CA VAL A 210 -5.46 -10.60 -8.55
C VAL A 210 -5.64 -10.42 -7.04
N GLU A 211 -6.69 -11.00 -6.46
CA GLU A 211 -6.85 -11.04 -4.99
C GLU A 211 -5.86 -12.06 -4.40
N GLY A 212 -5.28 -11.77 -3.23
CA GLY A 212 -4.26 -12.62 -2.62
C GLY A 212 -4.70 -14.05 -2.29
N SER A 213 -5.99 -14.31 -2.14
CA SER A 213 -6.57 -15.66 -1.99
C SER A 213 -6.26 -16.57 -3.17
N PHE A 214 -6.05 -16.03 -4.37
CA PHE A 214 -5.68 -16.81 -5.55
C PHE A 214 -4.35 -17.56 -5.38
N PHE A 215 -3.43 -16.97 -4.60
CA PHE A 215 -2.13 -17.56 -4.31
C PHE A 215 -2.13 -18.36 -2.99
N GLU A 216 -3.23 -18.34 -2.24
CA GLU A 216 -3.43 -19.20 -1.07
C GLU A 216 -3.75 -20.62 -1.56
N THR A 217 -2.73 -21.37 -1.97
CA THR A 217 -2.91 -22.78 -2.36
C THR A 217 -3.11 -23.68 -1.15
N LEU A 218 -2.62 -23.26 0.03
CA LEU A 218 -2.82 -23.89 1.33
C LEU A 218 -2.92 -22.80 2.41
N PRO A 219 -3.79 -22.96 3.44
CA PRO A 219 -3.77 -22.09 4.61
C PRO A 219 -2.35 -21.99 5.19
N LYS A 220 -1.94 -20.82 5.68
CA LYS A 220 -0.58 -20.58 6.20
C LYS A 220 -0.10 -21.66 7.18
N GLY A 221 -0.96 -22.12 8.09
CA GLY A 221 -0.63 -23.18 9.04
C GLY A 221 -0.34 -24.52 8.36
N GLU A 222 -1.09 -24.84 7.31
CA GLU A 222 -0.92 -26.07 6.52
C GLU A 222 0.33 -25.99 5.63
N LEU A 223 0.64 -24.82 5.06
CA LEU A 223 1.87 -24.60 4.31
C LEU A 223 3.10 -24.79 5.21
N LEU A 224 3.10 -24.14 6.38
CA LEU A 224 4.19 -24.27 7.36
C LEU A 224 4.32 -25.71 7.85
N ARG A 225 3.21 -26.39 8.12
CA ARG A 225 3.20 -27.81 8.50
C ARG A 225 3.88 -28.66 7.44
N ARG A 226 3.49 -28.52 6.17
CA ARG A 226 4.08 -29.31 5.06
C ARG A 226 5.55 -29.00 4.81
N VAL A 227 5.96 -27.73 4.92
CA VAL A 227 7.38 -27.35 4.81
C VAL A 227 8.19 -27.97 5.94
N TRP A 228 7.69 -27.95 7.18
CA TRP A 228 8.35 -28.60 8.31
C TRP A 228 8.37 -30.12 8.19
N GLU A 229 7.27 -30.75 7.76
CA GLU A 229 7.21 -32.18 7.47
C GLU A 229 8.24 -32.58 6.42
N GLN A 230 8.38 -31.80 5.36
CA GLN A 230 9.39 -32.02 4.32
C GLN A 230 10.80 -31.92 4.91
N ILE A 231 11.12 -30.82 5.61
CA ILE A 231 12.43 -30.63 6.24
C ILE A 231 12.75 -31.78 7.19
N LEU A 232 11.82 -32.16 8.07
CA LEU A 232 12.03 -33.25 9.03
C LEU A 232 12.26 -34.59 8.33
N SER A 233 11.47 -34.89 7.29
CA SER A 233 11.61 -36.12 6.50
C SER A 233 12.94 -36.20 5.74
N GLU A 234 13.42 -35.09 5.18
CA GLU A 234 14.69 -35.00 4.46
C GLU A 234 15.89 -34.98 5.41
N SER A 235 15.71 -34.51 6.65
CA SER A 235 16.74 -34.44 7.69
C SER A 235 17.01 -35.79 8.37
N GLY A 236 16.18 -36.81 8.12
CA GLY A 236 16.29 -38.12 8.77
C GLY A 236 16.05 -38.11 10.29
N VAL A 237 15.43 -37.04 10.80
CA VAL A 237 15.02 -36.95 12.20
C VAL A 237 13.66 -37.65 12.32
N PRO A 238 13.52 -38.68 13.17
CA PRO A 238 12.25 -39.41 13.35
C PRO A 238 11.15 -38.53 13.97
#